data_AF-A0A2T2X888-F1
#
_entry.id   AF-A0A2T2X888-F1
#
_cell.length_a   1.000
_cell.length_b   1.000
_cell.length_c   1.000
_cell.angle_alpha   90.00
_cell.angle_beta   90.00
_cell.angle_gamma   90.00
#
_symmetry.space_group_name_H-M   'P 1'
#
loop_
_entity.id
_entity.type
_entity.pdbx_description
1 polymer ?
#
loop_
_entity_poly.entity_id
_entity_poly.type
_entity_poly.pdbx_seq_one_letter_code
_entity_poly.pdbx_strand_id
1 'polypeptide(L)'
;METAFLTFLYDEFQKDKEPNNIVELENPDHPAESRWRWILHGTREHWWLEIQDDTIPELIGRPYYLDPQGDPSFFDCAWSPNPSDDATRPENVHDYFVSIITYMDEHLFGQSEALRAYKAGATPDHPPWIHTESCG
;
A
#
# COMPACT_ATOMS: atom_id res chain seq x y z
N MET A 1 -15.11 -9.79 8.89
CA MET A 1 -15.24 -9.29 7.50
C MET A 1 -13.87 -8.84 7.02
N GLU A 2 -13.24 -7.94 7.77
CA GLU A 2 -11.87 -7.45 7.59
C GLU A 2 -10.80 -8.55 7.46
N THR A 3 -10.78 -9.57 8.33
CA THR A 3 -9.78 -10.67 8.25
C THR A 3 -9.87 -11.50 6.97
N ALA A 4 -11.08 -11.74 6.45
CA ALA A 4 -11.28 -12.50 5.21
C ALA A 4 -10.82 -11.69 3.99
N PHE A 5 -11.09 -10.38 4.01
CA PHE A 5 -10.62 -9.45 2.99
C PHE A 5 -9.10 -9.30 3.01
N LEU A 6 -8.49 -9.15 4.19
CA LEU A 6 -7.02 -9.11 4.35
C LEU A 6 -6.33 -10.38 3.85
N THR A 7 -6.93 -11.53 4.12
CA THR A 7 -6.45 -12.82 3.62
C THR A 7 -6.55 -12.89 2.10
N PHE A 8 -7.67 -12.41 1.57
CA PHE A 8 -7.93 -12.36 0.14
C PHE A 8 -6.95 -11.39 -0.57
N LEU A 9 -6.72 -10.19 -0.04
CA LEU A 9 -5.74 -9.22 -0.55
C LEU A 9 -4.33 -9.80 -0.57
N TYR A 10 -3.93 -10.49 0.49
CA TYR A 10 -2.65 -11.21 0.51
C TYR A 10 -2.57 -12.20 -0.65
N ASP A 11 -3.63 -12.98 -0.91
CA ASP A 11 -3.64 -13.94 -2.01
C ASP A 11 -3.56 -13.25 -3.38
N GLU A 12 -4.19 -12.08 -3.58
CA GLU A 12 -4.09 -11.30 -4.82
C GLU A 12 -2.69 -10.75 -5.03
N PHE A 13 -2.09 -10.14 -4.00
CA PHE A 13 -0.68 -9.73 -4.04
C PHE A 13 0.28 -10.88 -4.34
N GLN A 14 -0.10 -12.14 -4.10
CA GLN A 14 0.71 -13.31 -4.43
C GLN A 14 0.58 -13.75 -5.89
N LYS A 15 -0.54 -13.43 -6.56
CA LYS A 15 -0.77 -13.82 -7.96
C LYS A 15 0.07 -13.00 -8.93
N ASP A 16 0.23 -11.72 -8.64
CA ASP A 16 0.97 -10.77 -9.48
C ASP A 16 2.46 -10.70 -9.13
N LYS A 17 2.97 -11.72 -8.42
CA LYS A 17 4.37 -11.78 -8.02
C LYS A 17 5.27 -12.13 -9.19
N GLU A 18 6.20 -11.22 -9.45
CA GLU A 18 7.50 -11.59 -9.99
C GLU A 18 8.24 -12.50 -8.99
N PRO A 19 9.27 -13.26 -9.43
CA PRO A 19 10.01 -14.22 -8.58
C PRO A 19 10.57 -13.65 -7.26
N ASN A 20 10.59 -12.33 -7.08
CA ASN A 20 11.14 -11.60 -5.94
C ASN A 20 10.08 -11.04 -4.97
N ASN A 21 8.81 -11.44 -5.05
CA ASN A 21 7.70 -10.90 -4.23
C ASN A 21 7.39 -9.42 -4.49
N ILE A 22 7.77 -8.91 -5.65
CA ILE A 22 7.49 -7.54 -6.07
C ILE A 22 6.18 -7.58 -6.84
N VAL A 23 5.28 -6.67 -6.48
CA VAL A 23 4.06 -6.40 -7.22
C VAL A 23 4.28 -5.07 -7.93
N GLU A 24 4.48 -5.15 -9.24
CA GLU A 24 4.55 -3.98 -10.13
C GLU A 24 3.24 -3.94 -10.91
N LEU A 25 2.38 -2.97 -10.58
CA LEU A 25 1.13 -2.75 -11.31
C LEU A 25 1.45 -1.97 -12.59
N GLU A 26 1.55 -2.69 -13.71
CA GLU A 26 1.62 -2.06 -15.03
C GLU A 26 0.20 -1.68 -15.49
N ASN A 27 -0.15 -0.40 -15.36
CA ASN A 27 -1.34 0.14 -16.02
C ASN A 27 -0.96 0.83 -17.34
N PRO A 28 -1.37 0.27 -18.49
CA PRO A 28 -1.04 0.83 -19.80
C PRO A 28 -1.66 2.22 -20.06
N ASP A 29 -2.73 2.59 -19.34
CA ASP A 29 -3.38 3.90 -19.48
C ASP A 29 -2.75 4.98 -18.58
N HIS A 30 -1.99 4.58 -17.56
CA HIS A 30 -1.33 5.47 -16.60
C HIS A 30 0.13 5.02 -16.34
N PRO A 31 1.08 5.37 -17.21
CA PRO A 31 2.49 4.95 -17.08
C PRO A 31 3.22 5.52 -15.85
N ALA A 32 2.57 6.38 -15.05
CA ALA A 32 3.07 6.83 -13.75
C ALA A 32 2.96 5.75 -12.65
N GLU A 33 2.13 4.72 -12.86
CA GLU A 33 1.90 3.63 -11.89
C GLU A 33 3.13 2.70 -11.72
N SER A 34 4.11 2.77 -12.62
CA SER A 34 5.39 2.05 -12.54
C SER A 34 6.41 2.69 -11.57
N ARG A 35 6.01 3.69 -10.78
CA ARG A 35 6.94 4.46 -9.91
C ARG A 35 6.92 4.07 -8.44
N TRP A 36 5.97 3.23 -8.03
CA TRP A 36 5.98 2.59 -6.72
C TRP A 36 6.21 1.11 -6.88
N ARG A 37 7.13 0.56 -6.08
CA ARG A 37 7.31 -0.89 -5.97
C ARG A 37 6.82 -1.33 -4.61
N TRP A 38 5.84 -2.22 -4.61
CA TRP A 38 5.22 -2.75 -3.40
C TRP A 38 5.74 -4.16 -3.21
N ILE A 39 6.43 -4.38 -2.09
CA ILE A 39 7.02 -5.67 -1.76
C ILE A 39 6.26 -6.25 -0.58
N LEU A 40 5.63 -7.39 -0.81
CA LEU A 40 4.86 -8.08 0.21
C LEU A 40 5.80 -8.90 1.11
N HIS A 41 5.80 -8.57 2.40
CA HIS A 41 6.55 -9.30 3.43
C HIS A 41 5.62 -10.09 4.35
N GLY A 42 6.20 -11.07 5.04
CA GLY A 42 5.50 -11.84 6.07
C GLY A 42 4.78 -13.08 5.51
N THR A 43 3.64 -13.37 6.12
CA THR A 43 2.83 -14.58 5.91
C THR A 43 1.37 -14.20 5.72
N ARG A 44 0.55 -15.13 5.26
CA ARG A 44 -0.89 -14.90 5.05
C ARG A 44 -1.60 -14.41 6.32
N GLU A 45 -1.13 -14.85 7.48
CA GLU A 45 -1.65 -14.48 8.79
C GLU A 45 -1.09 -13.14 9.31
N HIS A 46 0.15 -12.83 8.96
CA HIS A 46 0.85 -11.61 9.40
C HIS A 46 1.75 -11.05 8.29
N TRP A 47 1.29 -10.01 7.60
CA TRP A 47 1.97 -9.40 6.45
C TRP A 47 1.95 -7.87 6.50
N TRP A 48 2.89 -7.27 5.78
CA TRP A 48 3.02 -5.83 5.59
C TRP A 48 3.61 -5.53 4.21
N LEU A 49 3.51 -4.28 3.77
CA LEU A 49 4.06 -3.81 2.50
C LEU A 49 5.29 -2.96 2.76
N GLU A 50 6.39 -3.29 2.09
CA GLU A 50 7.47 -2.33 1.88
C GLU A 50 7.15 -1.54 0.62
N ILE A 51 7.17 -0.21 0.74
CA ILE A 51 6.98 0.68 -0.39
C ILE A 51 8.33 1.30 -0.74
N GLN A 52 8.74 1.12 -1.99
CA GLN A 52 9.81 1.89 -2.61
C GLN A 52 9.17 2.93 -3.53
N ASP A 53 9.35 4.20 -3.19
CA ASP A 53 8.73 5.32 -3.89
C ASP A 53 9.80 6.12 -4.64
N ASP A 54 9.77 6.00 -5.97
CA ASP A 54 10.67 6.74 -6.86
C ASP A 54 10.00 8.02 -7.43
N THR A 55 8.79 8.36 -6.98
CA THR A 55 8.05 9.59 -7.36
C THR A 55 8.52 10.83 -6.58
N ILE A 56 8.92 10.64 -5.32
CA ILE A 56 9.36 11.72 -4.43
C ILE A 56 10.87 11.68 -4.29
N PRO A 57 11.62 12.70 -4.75
CA PRO A 57 13.09 12.70 -4.71
C PRO A 57 13.69 12.41 -3.34
N GLU A 58 13.05 12.88 -2.25
CA GLU A 58 13.50 12.66 -0.88
C GLU A 58 13.27 11.24 -0.35
N LEU A 59 12.47 10.43 -1.04
CA LEU A 59 12.20 9.03 -0.70
C LEU A 59 12.95 8.02 -1.60
N ILE A 60 13.64 8.48 -2.65
CA ILE A 60 14.44 7.60 -3.50
C ILE A 60 15.49 6.87 -2.64
N GLY A 61 15.45 5.53 -2.68
CA GLY A 61 16.31 4.67 -1.86
C GLY A 61 15.98 4.68 -0.35
N ARG A 62 14.79 5.13 0.03
CA ARG A 62 14.31 5.23 1.41
C ARG A 62 12.94 4.53 1.54
N PRO A 63 12.94 3.19 1.63
CA PRO A 63 11.69 2.44 1.74
C PRO A 63 10.94 2.78 3.03
N TYR A 64 9.66 2.46 3.09
CA TYR A 64 8.87 2.55 4.32
C TYR A 64 7.86 1.41 4.39
N TYR A 65 7.46 1.04 5.60
CA TYR A 65 6.54 -0.07 5.82
C TYR A 65 5.12 0.41 6.10
N LEU A 66 4.14 -0.17 5.42
CA LEU A 66 2.72 -0.04 5.70
C LEU A 66 2.22 -1.36 6.27
N ASP A 67 1.48 -1.33 7.38
CA ASP A 67 0.91 -2.51 8.03
C ASP A 67 -0.63 -2.45 7.98
N PRO A 68 -1.25 -2.95 6.89
CA PRO A 68 -2.71 -2.93 6.77
C PRO A 68 -3.42 -3.71 7.88
N GLN A 69 -2.77 -4.71 8.50
CA GLN A 69 -3.40 -5.51 9.54
C GLN A 69 -3.34 -4.85 10.92
N GLY A 70 -2.26 -4.12 11.19
CA GLY A 70 -2.03 -3.38 12.44
C GLY A 70 -2.54 -1.94 12.43
N ASP A 71 -2.93 -1.42 11.26
CA ASP A 71 -3.43 -0.06 11.07
C ASP A 71 -4.87 -0.02 10.53
N PRO A 72 -5.88 0.04 11.41
CA PRO A 72 -7.28 0.09 10.98
C PRO A 72 -7.61 1.26 10.05
N SER A 73 -6.89 2.38 10.18
CA SER A 73 -7.10 3.58 9.36
C SER A 73 -6.61 3.42 7.92
N PHE A 74 -5.78 2.41 7.66
CA PHE A 74 -5.27 2.10 6.32
C PHE A 74 -6.41 1.88 5.33
N PHE A 75 -7.44 1.15 5.75
CA PHE A 75 -8.60 0.88 4.92
C PHE A 75 -9.55 2.08 4.88
N ASP A 76 -9.80 2.75 5.99
CA ASP A 76 -10.73 3.90 6.02
C ASP A 76 -10.39 4.98 4.98
N CYS A 77 -9.11 5.13 4.66
CA CYS A 77 -8.59 6.06 3.66
C CYS A 77 -8.71 5.60 2.21
N ALA A 78 -8.36 4.35 1.92
CA ALA A 78 -8.39 3.79 0.57
C ALA A 78 -9.79 3.28 0.15
N TRP A 79 -10.76 3.33 1.08
CA TRP A 79 -12.06 2.69 0.98
C TRP A 79 -13.19 3.72 1.01
N SER A 80 -13.73 4.08 -0.15
CA SER A 80 -14.97 4.89 -0.19
C SER A 80 -16.17 4.02 0.21
N PRO A 81 -17.03 4.46 1.16
CA PRO A 81 -18.16 3.68 1.63
C PRO A 81 -19.32 3.81 0.64
N ASN A 82 -19.28 3.10 -0.49
CA ASN A 82 -20.50 2.77 -1.22
C ASN A 82 -20.96 1.37 -0.79
N PRO A 83 -21.93 1.26 0.13
CA PRO A 83 -22.26 0.03 0.85
C PRO A 83 -23.07 -1.00 0.04
N SER A 84 -23.21 -0.86 -1.28
CA SER A 84 -24.10 -1.71 -2.08
C SER A 84 -23.46 -2.99 -2.60
N ASP A 85 -22.14 -3.06 -2.72
CA ASP A 85 -21.46 -4.22 -3.28
C ASP A 85 -20.66 -4.94 -2.19
N ASP A 86 -20.89 -6.25 -2.09
CA ASP A 86 -20.23 -7.13 -1.12
C ASP A 86 -18.71 -7.02 -1.34
N ALA A 87 -18.06 -6.24 -0.48
CA ALA A 87 -16.74 -5.68 -0.75
C ALA A 87 -15.58 -6.69 -0.64
N THR A 88 -15.90 -7.93 -0.28
CA THR A 88 -14.98 -9.08 -0.33
C THR A 88 -15.03 -9.80 -1.68
N ARG A 89 -15.82 -9.30 -2.63
CA ARG A 89 -15.95 -9.88 -3.95
C ARG A 89 -14.66 -9.66 -4.77
N PRO A 90 -14.09 -10.72 -5.35
CA PRO A 90 -12.86 -10.64 -6.15
C PRO A 90 -12.90 -9.58 -7.27
N GLU A 91 -14.09 -9.28 -7.79
CA GLU A 91 -14.28 -8.26 -8.82
C GLU A 91 -13.99 -6.82 -8.36
N ASN A 92 -14.02 -6.52 -7.06
CA ASN A 92 -13.84 -5.15 -6.51
C ASN A 92 -12.39 -4.85 -6.10
N VAL A 93 -11.48 -5.80 -6.32
CA VAL A 93 -10.10 -5.78 -5.82
C VAL A 93 -9.23 -4.87 -6.67
N HIS A 94 -9.46 -4.90 -7.98
CA HIS A 94 -8.83 -3.98 -8.89
C HIS A 94 -9.16 -2.53 -8.51
N ASP A 95 -10.43 -2.25 -8.22
CA ASP A 95 -10.88 -0.93 -7.77
C ASP A 95 -10.22 -0.52 -6.45
N TYR A 96 -9.99 -1.49 -5.55
CA TYR A 96 -9.26 -1.25 -4.30
C TYR A 96 -7.79 -0.84 -4.55
N PHE A 97 -7.07 -1.56 -5.41
CA PHE A 97 -5.70 -1.19 -5.77
C PHE A 97 -5.62 0.17 -6.46
N VAL A 98 -6.53 0.44 -7.41
CA VAL A 98 -6.65 1.73 -8.07
C VAL A 98 -6.93 2.83 -7.06
N SER A 99 -7.76 2.58 -6.05
CA SER A 99 -8.09 3.55 -5.02
C SER A 99 -6.88 3.88 -4.13
N ILE A 100 -6.12 2.88 -3.67
CA ILE A 100 -4.89 3.15 -2.89
C ILE A 100 -3.89 3.95 -3.74
N ILE A 101 -3.65 3.55 -4.99
CA ILE A 101 -2.71 4.24 -5.87
C ILE A 101 -3.13 5.69 -6.09
N THR A 102 -4.42 5.92 -6.37
CA THR A 102 -5.00 7.25 -6.50
C THR A 102 -4.78 8.07 -5.22
N TYR A 103 -4.97 7.45 -4.05
CA TYR A 103 -4.75 8.13 -2.76
C TYR A 103 -3.27 8.45 -2.51
N MET A 104 -2.35 7.58 -2.92
CA MET A 104 -0.91 7.87 -2.87
C MET A 104 -0.55 9.03 -3.80
N ASP A 105 -1.11 9.08 -5.01
CA ASP A 105 -0.84 10.15 -5.98
C ASP A 105 -1.45 11.50 -5.56
N GLU A 106 -2.71 11.50 -5.14
CA GLU A 106 -3.46 12.73 -4.83
C GLU A 106 -3.26 13.24 -3.40
N HIS A 107 -2.97 12.35 -2.44
CA HIS A 107 -2.99 12.69 -1.00
C HIS A 107 -1.70 12.34 -0.24
N LEU A 108 -0.66 11.87 -0.93
CA LEU A 108 0.62 11.50 -0.32
C LEU A 108 0.46 10.43 0.79
N PHE A 109 -0.41 9.45 0.56
CA PHE A 109 -0.78 8.41 1.50
C PHE A 109 0.44 7.60 1.98
N GLY A 110 0.77 7.74 3.27
CA GLY A 110 1.97 7.15 3.89
C GLY A 110 3.28 7.86 3.56
N GLN A 111 3.35 8.54 2.41
CA GLN A 111 4.53 9.29 1.96
C GLN A 111 4.80 10.50 2.85
N SER A 112 3.75 11.20 3.29
CA SER A 112 3.88 12.35 4.19
C SER A 112 4.49 11.95 5.53
N GLU A 113 4.05 10.83 6.10
CA GLU A 113 4.54 10.27 7.35
C GLU A 113 5.97 9.74 7.18
N ALA A 114 6.27 9.05 6.07
CA ALA A 114 7.61 8.60 5.74
C ALA A 114 8.60 9.78 5.69
N LEU A 115 8.23 10.86 4.98
CA LEU A 115 9.04 12.09 4.94
C LEU A 115 9.25 12.70 6.33
N ARG A 116 8.21 12.73 7.18
CA ARG A 116 8.31 13.20 8.57
C ARG A 116 9.26 12.32 9.38
N ALA A 117 9.16 11.01 9.27
CA ALA A 117 10.01 10.05 9.99
C ALA A 117 11.49 10.14 9.56
N TYR A 118 11.76 10.27 8.26
CA TYR A 118 13.12 10.47 7.75
C TYR A 118 13.73 11.81 8.19
N LYS A 119 12.92 12.88 8.24
CA LYS A 119 13.37 14.16 8.83
C LYS A 119 13.65 14.04 10.33
N ALA A 120 12.97 13.14 11.03
CA ALA A 120 13.16 12.88 12.45
C ALA A 120 14.33 11.92 12.76
N GLY A 121 14.95 11.31 11.73
CA GLY A 121 16.16 10.48 11.88
C GLY A 121 16.00 8.99 11.54
N ALA A 122 14.88 8.57 10.93
CA ALA A 122 14.80 7.24 10.33
C ALA A 122 15.89 7.05 9.27
N THR A 123 16.31 5.80 9.03
CA THR A 123 17.35 5.47 8.05
C THR A 123 16.87 4.41 7.07
N PRO A 124 17.46 4.30 5.87
CA PRO A 124 17.11 3.20 4.95
C PRO A 124 17.37 1.81 5.52
N ASP A 125 18.36 1.66 6.40
CA ASP A 125 18.66 0.39 7.09
C ASP A 125 17.66 0.06 8.21
N HIS A 126 16.93 1.08 8.68
CA HIS A 126 15.85 0.96 9.66
C HIS A 126 14.63 1.77 9.18
N PRO A 127 13.94 1.28 8.13
CA PRO A 127 12.81 1.98 7.55
C PRO A 127 11.71 2.26 8.58
N PRO A 128 11.02 3.40 8.49
CA PRO A 128 9.94 3.70 9.38
C PRO A 128 8.72 2.81 9.10
N TRP A 129 8.05 2.41 10.18
CA TRP A 129 6.70 1.85 10.13
C TRP A 129 5.71 3.01 10.13
N ILE A 130 4.90 3.06 9.10
CA ILE A 130 3.95 4.14 8.85
C ILE A 130 2.56 3.65 9.26
N HIS A 131 1.99 4.37 10.21
CA HIS A 131 0.59 4.29 10.53
C HIS A 131 -0.09 5.48 9.85
N THR A 132 -1.02 5.19 8.96
CA THR A 132 -1.83 6.14 8.24
C THR A 132 -2.76 6.84 9.22
N GLU A 133 -2.77 8.17 9.20
CA GLU A 133 -3.72 8.92 10.00
C GLU A 133 -5.10 8.81 9.31
N SER A 134 -6.16 8.64 10.10
CA SER A 134 -7.55 8.54 9.60
C SER A 134 -7.86 9.65 8.59
N CYS A 135 -8.35 9.27 7.41
CA CYS A 135 -8.76 10.21 6.38
C CYS A 135 -10.02 10.94 6.81
N GLY A 136 -9.83 12.19 7.24
CA GLY A 136 -10.91 13.09 7.66
C GLY A 136 -11.75 13.61 6.50
#